data_AF-E0S1T7-F1
#
_entry.id   AF-E0S1T7-F1
#
_cell.length_a   1.000
_cell.length_b   1.000
_cell.length_c   1.000
_cell.angle_alpha   90.00
_cell.angle_beta   90.00
_cell.angle_gamma   90.00
#
_symmetry.space_group_name_H-M   'P 1'
#
loop_
_entity.id
_entity.type
_entity.pdbx_description
1 polymer ?
#
loop_
_entity_poly.entity_id
_entity_poly.type
_entity_poly.pdbx_seq_one_letter_code
_entity_poly.pdbx_strand_id
1 'polypeptide(L)' 'MSNEFVISLLKDKGFRITKQRKLIIDIILSSDGASCKEIYHKVSAKDKTVGSATVYRMIRLLEDIGVLKHVDMIALQGR' A
#
# COMPACT_ATOMS: atom_id res chain seq x y z
N MET A 1 -11.75 -6.36 2.17
CA MET A 1 -12.06 -5.27 1.21
C MET A 1 -11.62 -5.73 -0.18
N SER A 2 -12.39 -5.49 -1.24
CA SER A 2 -12.01 -5.96 -2.60
C SER A 2 -11.14 -4.95 -3.35
N ASN A 3 -10.36 -5.44 -4.31
CA ASN A 3 -9.54 -4.61 -5.21
C ASN A 3 -10.42 -3.61 -5.98
N GLU A 4 -11.58 -4.04 -6.46
CA GLU A 4 -12.51 -3.24 -7.26
C GLU A 4 -13.02 -2.04 -6.48
N PHE A 5 -13.33 -2.22 -5.19
CA PHE A 5 -13.78 -1.15 -4.32
C PHE A 5 -12.70 -0.07 -4.14
N VAL A 6 -11.47 -0.48 -3.82
CA VAL A 6 -10.35 0.47 -3.64
C VAL A 6 -10.05 1.22 -4.94
N ILE A 7 -10.09 0.52 -6.08
CA ILE A 7 -9.91 1.13 -7.40
C ILE A 7 -11.02 2.15 -7.70
N SER A 8 -12.28 1.84 -7.38
CA SER A 8 -13.39 2.80 -7.54
C SER A 8 -13.16 4.04 -6.69
N LEU A 9 -12.86 3.88 -5.41
CA LEU A 9 -12.63 4.99 -4.49
C LEU A 9 -11.49 5.92 -4.97
N LEU A 10 -10.41 5.35 -5.50
CA LEU A 10 -9.32 6.13 -6.09
C LEU A 10 -9.76 6.91 -7.34
N LYS A 11 -10.58 6.30 -8.21
CA LYS A 11 -11.13 6.97 -9.39
C LYS A 11 -12.06 8.12 -9.01
N ASP A 12 -12.94 7.89 -8.04
CA ASP A 12 -13.91 8.88 -7.56
C ASP A 12 -13.20 10.11 -6.95
N LYS A 13 -12.00 9.89 -6.38
CA LYS A 13 -11.11 10.96 -5.89
C LYS A 13 -10.17 11.54 -6.96
N GLY A 14 -10.32 11.18 -8.23
CA GLY A 14 -9.56 11.74 -9.36
C GLY A 14 -8.16 11.13 -9.57
N PHE A 15 -7.81 10.04 -8.88
CA PHE A 15 -6.51 9.40 -9.05
C PHE A 15 -6.47 8.49 -10.28
N ARG A 16 -5.47 8.72 -11.14
CA ARG A 16 -5.19 7.84 -12.28
C ARG A 16 -4.86 6.41 -11.84
N ILE A 17 -5.46 5.40 -12.47
CA ILE A 17 -5.16 3.99 -12.16
C ILE A 17 -4.19 3.41 -13.18
N THR A 18 -2.92 3.26 -12.80
CA THR A 18 -1.87 2.63 -13.63
C THR A 18 -1.70 1.15 -13.29
N LYS A 19 -0.97 0.40 -14.14
CA LYS A 19 -0.64 -1.02 -13.87
C LYS A 19 0.11 -1.20 -12.55
N GLN A 20 1.09 -0.32 -12.27
CA GLN A 20 1.84 -0.33 -11.01
C GLN A 20 0.95 -0.05 -9.79
N ARG A 21 0.00 0.91 -9.89
CA ARG A 21 -0.93 1.18 -8.78
C ARG A 21 -1.83 -0.02 -8.49
N LYS A 22 -2.33 -0.70 -9.53
CA LYS A 22 -3.11 -1.94 -9.36
C LYS A 22 -2.30 -3.04 -8.67
N LEU A 23 -1.05 -3.24 -9.10
CA LEU A 23 -0.14 -4.22 -8.49
C LEU A 23 0.11 -3.93 -7.00
N ILE A 24 0.35 -2.66 -6.66
CA ILE A 24 0.60 -2.25 -5.26
C ILE A 24 -0.66 -2.48 -4.41
N ILE A 25 -1.85 -2.12 -4.90
CA ILE A 25 -3.12 -2.32 -4.19
C ILE A 25 -3.37 -3.82 -3.94
N ASP A 26 -3.17 -4.66 -4.96
CA ASP A 26 -3.34 -6.11 -4.87
C ASP A 26 -2.44 -6.73 -3.79
N ILE A 27 -1.18 -6.32 -3.76
CA ILE A 27 -0.22 -6.79 -2.75
C ILE A 27 -0.59 -6.32 -1.36
N ILE A 28 -0.97 -5.05 -1.19
CA ILE A 28 -1.37 -4.50 0.11
C ILE A 28 -2.58 -5.24 0.67
N LEU A 29 -3.63 -5.41 -0.13
CA LEU A 29 -4.86 -6.08 0.30
C LEU A 29 -4.66 -7.58 0.59
N SER A 30 -3.63 -8.19 0.00
CA SER A 30 -3.23 -9.58 0.27
C SER A 30 -2.19 -9.72 1.38
N SER A 31 -1.76 -8.62 2.00
CA SER A 31 -0.66 -8.58 2.98
C SER A 31 -1.07 -7.92 4.28
N ASP A 32 -2.16 -8.39 4.88
CA ASP A 32 -2.62 -7.89 6.18
C ASP A 32 -1.50 -8.02 7.25
N GLY A 33 -1.34 -6.97 8.06
CA GLY A 33 -0.28 -6.87 9.07
C GLY A 33 1.16 -6.67 8.55
N ALA A 34 1.39 -6.55 7.24
CA ALA A 34 2.73 -6.36 6.70
C ALA A 34 3.25 -4.93 6.87
N SER A 35 4.55 -4.81 7.16
CA SER A 35 5.26 -3.53 7.18
C SER A 35 5.41 -2.94 5.78
N CYS A 36 5.59 -1.61 5.71
CA CYS A 36 5.85 -0.91 4.43
C CYS A 36 7.05 -1.50 3.68
N LYS A 37 8.07 -1.97 4.41
CA LYS A 37 9.26 -2.60 3.84
C LYS A 37 8.95 -3.95 3.21
N GLU A 38 8.13 -4.77 3.86
CA GLU A 38 7.67 -6.05 3.31
C GLU A 38 6.80 -5.85 2.08
N ILE A 39 5.89 -4.87 2.09
CA ILE A 39 5.11 -4.50 0.91
C ILE A 39 6.04 -4.12 -0.24
N TYR A 40 7.04 -3.27 0.01
CA TYR A 40 8.02 -2.90 -1.00
C TYR A 40 8.76 -4.12 -1.58
N HIS A 41 9.23 -5.04 -0.73
CA HIS A 41 9.91 -6.25 -1.21
C HIS A 41 8.99 -7.13 -2.06
N LYS A 42 7.72 -7.32 -1.67
CA LYS A 42 6.73 -8.08 -2.44
C LYS A 42 6.44 -7.41 -3.80
N VAL A 43 6.34 -6.08 -3.83
CA VAL A 43 6.12 -5.32 -5.07
C VAL A 43 7.34 -5.43 -5.98
N SER A 44 8.55 -5.18 -5.46
CA SER A 44 9.79 -5.23 -6.23
C SER A 44 10.11 -6.63 -6.76
N ALA A 45 9.63 -7.69 -6.11
CA ALA A 45 9.74 -9.06 -6.60
C ALA A 45 8.89 -9.30 -7.86
N LYS A 46 7.73 -8.62 -7.99
CA LYS A 46 6.84 -8.72 -9.16
C LYS A 46 7.15 -7.68 -10.24
N ASP A 47 7.59 -6.48 -9.86
CA ASP A 47 7.95 -5.39 -10.78
C ASP A 47 9.15 -4.58 -10.24
N LYS A 48 10.33 -4.84 -10.81
CA LYS A 48 11.59 -4.17 -10.44
C LYS A 48 11.63 -2.67 -10.82
N THR A 49 10.69 -2.19 -11.63
CA THR A 49 10.63 -0.77 -12.01
C THR A 49 9.98 0.09 -10.93
N VAL A 50 9.32 -0.53 -9.94
CA VAL A 50 8.68 0.18 -8.84
C VAL A 50 9.68 0.42 -7.72
N GLY A 51 10.12 1.67 -7.59
CA GLY A 51 10.97 2.10 -6.47
C GLY A 51 10.20 2.16 -5.14
N SER A 52 10.95 2.10 -4.04
CA SER A 52 10.39 2.19 -2.67
C SER A 52 9.54 3.44 -2.49
N ALA A 53 10.02 4.62 -2.92
CA ALA A 53 9.29 5.88 -2.81
C ALA A 53 7.86 5.82 -3.40
N THR A 54 7.66 5.09 -4.50
CA THR A 54 6.35 4.89 -5.11
C THR A 54 5.43 4.06 -4.21
N VAL A 55 5.95 3.01 -3.59
CA VAL A 55 5.21 2.17 -2.64
C VAL A 55 4.79 2.97 -1.42
N TYR A 56 5.71 3.70 -0.78
CA TYR A 56 5.40 4.50 0.41
C TYR A 56 4.37 5.60 0.11
N ARG A 57 4.46 6.29 -1.05
CA ARG A 57 3.44 7.26 -1.46
C ARG A 57 2.07 6.64 -1.68
N MET A 58 2.02 5.41 -2.21
CA MET A 58 0.76 4.69 -2.36
C MET A 58 0.17 4.28 -1.01
N ILE A 59 1.00 3.81 -0.07
CA ILE A 59 0.55 3.49 1.29
C ILE A 59 -0.04 4.74 1.95
N ARG A 60 0.70 5.86 1.93
CA ARG A 60 0.21 7.15 2.45
C ARG A 60 -1.09 7.60 1.80
N LEU A 61 -1.19 7.50 0.47
CA LEU A 61 -2.42 7.83 -0.25
C LEU A 61 -3.61 6.97 0.22
N LEU A 62 -3.39 5.67 0.40
CA LEU A 62 -4.44 4.76 0.86
C LEU A 62 -4.82 5.00 2.33
N GLU A 63 -3.88 5.44 3.17
CA GLU A 63 -4.16 5.93 4.53
C GLU A 63 -5.01 7.21 4.49
N ASP A 64 -4.61 8.20 3.69
CA ASP A 64 -5.31 9.50 3.57
C ASP A 64 -6.76 9.36 3.11
N ILE A 65 -7.07 8.35 2.31
CA ILE A 65 -8.43 8.07 1.84
C ILE A 65 -9.19 7.07 2.73
N GLY A 66 -8.59 6.63 3.84
CA GLY A 66 -9.22 5.76 4.83
C GLY A 66 -9.29 4.27 4.45
N VAL A 67 -8.54 3.83 3.45
CA VAL A 67 -8.44 2.40 3.08
C VAL A 67 -7.51 1.65 4.02
N LEU A 68 -6.42 2.29 4.45
CA LEU A 68 -5.47 1.73 5.39
C LEU A 68 -5.51 2.47 6.72
N LYS A 69 -5.16 1.75 7.78
CA LYS A 69 -4.87 2.32 9.08
C LYS A 69 -3.43 2.00 9.43
N HIS A 70 -2.63 3.03 9.64
CA HIS A 70 -1.30 2.84 10.19
C HIS A 70 -1.40 2.42 11.66
N VAL A 71 -0.56 1.48 12.06
CA VAL A 71 -0.36 1.14 13.47
C VAL A 71 1.12 1.31 13.74
N ASP A 72 1.49 2.43 14.37
CA ASP A 72 2.83 2.63 14.90
C ASP A 72 3.03 1.66 16.07
N MET A 73 3.95 0.72 15.94
CA MET A 73 4.33 -0.15 17.05
C MET A 73 5.83 0.00 17.30
N ILE A 74 6.16 0.80 18.32
CA ILE A 74 7.49 0.87 18.92
C ILE A 74 7.37 0.28 20.32
N ALA A 75 7.88 -0.93 20.51
CA ALA A 75 7.99 -1.53 21.83
C ALA A 75 9.44 -1.50 22.30
N LEU A 76 9.72 -0.63 23.26
CA LEU A 76 10.97 -0.61 24.01
C LEU A 76 10.81 -1.52 25.22
N GLN A 77 11.80 -2.37 25.48
CA GLN A 77 11.93 -3.04 26.76
C GLN A 77 13.08 -2.45 27.56
N GLY A 78 12.89 -2.44 28.89
CA GLY A 78 13.94 -2.16 29.85
C GLY A 78 13.41 -2.03 31.27
N ARG A 79 12.77 -3.08 31.81
CA ARG A 79 12.53 -3.34 33.24
C ARG A 79 11.90 -4.71 33.40
#